data_AF-K0JUK3-F1
#
_entry.id   AF-K0JUK3-F1
#
_cell.length_a   1.000
_cell.length_b   1.000
_cell.length_c   1.000
_cell.angle_alpha   90.00
_cell.angle_beta   90.00
_cell.angle_gamma   90.00
#
_symmetry.space_group_name_H-M   'P 1'
#
loop_
_entity.id
_entity.type
_entity.pdbx_description
1 polymer ?
#
loop_
_entity_poly.entity_id
_entity_poly.type
_entity_poly.pdbx_seq_one_letter_code
_entity_poly.pdbx_strand_id
1 'polypeptide(L)'
;MAGVDVRGAPWGTRELDLLDPSTLVQRVHAVVLADGPASVGGVVRWLAERHFGFPVGRAPHEVVPIVPAAAVGRNPDDLGFSACEAAGPVEPGALVVVGETVAALVVVDAELDKAACRRVAMSAHDGLVRAGLHLPATVFAVATGVPTGTSLNDLCAVAADQVAEGAR
;
A
#
# COMPACT_ATOMS: atom_id res chain seq x y z
N MET A 1 2.71 -9.73 -1.13
CA MET A 1 2.82 -9.04 -2.43
C MET A 1 2.05 -7.73 -2.37
N ALA A 2 2.29 -6.78 -3.28
CA ALA A 2 1.53 -5.53 -3.31
C ALA A 2 1.19 -5.11 -4.74
N GLY A 3 0.10 -4.37 -4.88
CA GLY A 3 -0.35 -3.74 -6.12
C GLY A 3 -1.01 -2.40 -5.82
N VAL A 4 -1.12 -1.55 -6.83
CA VAL A 4 -1.66 -0.19 -6.68
C VAL A 4 -2.57 0.18 -7.85
N ASP A 5 -3.62 0.91 -7.56
CA ASP A 5 -4.46 1.62 -8.53
C ASP A 5 -4.45 3.13 -8.22
N VAL A 6 -4.13 3.94 -9.22
CA VAL A 6 -4.08 5.41 -9.10
C VAL A 6 -5.07 5.99 -10.09
N ARG A 7 -6.03 6.78 -9.60
CA ARG A 7 -6.96 7.52 -10.46
C ARG A 7 -6.90 9.00 -10.10
N GLY A 8 -6.62 9.84 -11.10
CA GLY A 8 -6.36 11.26 -10.93
C GLY A 8 -4.89 11.58 -10.61
N ALA A 9 -4.61 12.83 -10.23
CA ALA A 9 -3.28 13.31 -9.89
C ALA A 9 -3.11 13.41 -8.36
N PRO A 10 -2.59 12.37 -7.68
CA PRO A 10 -2.37 12.41 -6.23
C PRO A 10 -1.31 13.45 -5.84
N TRP A 11 -1.40 14.01 -4.64
CA TRP A 11 -0.50 15.08 -4.17
C TRP A 11 0.96 14.68 -4.06
N GLY A 12 1.21 13.45 -3.62
CA GLY A 12 2.55 12.92 -3.50
C GLY A 12 2.49 11.41 -3.59
N THR A 13 3.26 10.85 -4.51
CA THR A 13 3.45 9.40 -4.60
C THR A 13 4.92 9.07 -4.74
N ARG A 14 5.29 7.87 -4.34
CA ARG A 14 6.65 7.37 -4.43
C ARG A 14 6.65 5.90 -4.80
N GLU A 15 7.56 5.52 -5.70
CA GLU A 15 7.89 4.11 -6.01
C GLU A 15 6.72 3.23 -6.47
N LEU A 16 5.64 3.84 -6.99
CA LEU A 16 4.46 3.11 -7.47
C LEU A 16 4.77 2.22 -8.68
N ASP A 17 5.64 2.70 -9.59
CA ASP A 17 6.01 1.95 -10.80
C ASP A 17 6.65 0.60 -10.47
N LEU A 18 7.30 0.48 -9.30
CA LEU A 18 7.91 -0.78 -8.86
C LEU A 18 6.88 -1.84 -8.48
N LEU A 19 5.60 -1.46 -8.29
CA LEU A 19 4.50 -2.38 -8.07
C LEU A 19 3.88 -2.92 -9.37
N ASP A 20 4.32 -2.44 -10.54
CA ASP A 20 3.83 -2.99 -11.80
C ASP A 20 4.22 -4.49 -11.92
N PRO A 21 3.30 -5.38 -12.35
CA PRO A 21 3.58 -6.81 -12.42
C PRO A 21 4.79 -7.19 -13.27
N SER A 22 5.16 -6.37 -14.26
CA SER A 22 6.30 -6.62 -15.14
C SER A 22 7.67 -6.31 -14.54
N THR A 23 7.73 -5.66 -13.37
CA THR A 23 9.00 -5.29 -12.73
C THR A 23 9.61 -6.44 -11.92
N LEU A 24 10.91 -6.30 -11.64
CA LEU A 24 11.69 -7.29 -10.89
C LEU A 24 11.28 -7.37 -9.41
N VAL A 25 10.85 -6.26 -8.80
CA VAL A 25 10.49 -6.22 -7.37
C VAL A 25 9.21 -7.03 -7.17
N GLN A 26 9.31 -8.16 -6.46
CA GLN A 26 8.15 -9.01 -6.17
C GLN A 26 7.47 -8.63 -4.85
N ARG A 27 8.27 -8.24 -3.84
CA ARG A 27 7.82 -7.99 -2.48
C ARG A 27 8.28 -6.62 -2.01
N VAL A 28 7.37 -5.92 -1.33
CA VAL A 28 7.68 -4.73 -0.52
C VAL A 28 7.49 -5.07 0.95
N HIS A 29 8.22 -4.39 1.82
CA HIS A 29 8.17 -4.60 3.27
C HIS A 29 7.31 -3.55 3.98
N ALA A 30 6.99 -2.45 3.32
CA ALA A 30 6.12 -1.40 3.83
C ALA A 30 5.37 -0.73 2.67
N VAL A 31 4.18 -0.21 2.98
CA VAL A 31 3.44 0.77 2.18
C VAL A 31 3.13 1.93 3.12
N VAL A 32 3.35 3.17 2.67
CA VAL A 32 3.16 4.35 3.52
C VAL A 32 1.97 5.17 3.04
N LEU A 33 0.98 5.31 3.93
CA LEU A 33 -0.05 6.33 3.82
C LEU A 33 0.26 7.41 4.85
N ALA A 34 0.43 8.66 4.42
CA ALA A 34 0.84 9.74 5.32
C ALA A 34 0.22 11.08 4.95
N ASP A 35 0.17 11.99 5.92
CA ASP A 35 -0.22 13.40 5.71
C ASP A 35 0.88 14.22 5.00
N GLY A 36 1.95 13.58 4.51
CA GLY A 36 3.02 14.25 3.77
C GLY A 36 4.11 13.25 3.35
N PRO A 37 4.92 13.58 2.33
CA PRO A 37 5.93 12.65 1.80
C PRO A 37 7.14 12.46 2.70
N ALA A 38 7.36 13.34 3.68
CA ALA A 38 8.54 13.33 4.54
C ALA A 38 8.69 12.03 5.35
N SER A 39 7.57 11.44 5.77
CA SER A 39 7.55 10.21 6.57
C SER A 39 8.13 8.98 5.85
N VAL A 40 8.33 9.00 4.52
CA VAL A 40 8.96 7.86 3.83
C VAL A 40 10.44 7.72 4.20
N GLY A 41 11.12 8.82 4.52
CA GLY A 41 12.55 8.81 4.90
C GLY A 41 12.80 7.95 6.13
N GLY A 42 12.02 8.15 7.19
CA GLY A 42 12.10 7.39 8.42
C GLY A 42 11.81 5.90 8.23
N VAL A 43 10.84 5.55 7.38
CA VAL A 43 10.52 4.15 7.06
C VAL A 43 11.67 3.48 6.31
N VAL A 44 12.25 4.14 5.30
CA VAL A 44 13.42 3.63 4.58
C VAL A 44 14.58 3.40 5.54
N ARG A 45 14.86 4.34 6.45
CA ARG A 45 15.91 4.17 7.47
C ARG A 45 15.63 2.98 8.39
N TRP A 46 14.41 2.85 8.89
CA TRP A 46 14.03 1.75 9.79
C TRP A 46 14.20 0.37 9.15
N LEU A 47 13.78 0.24 7.88
CA LEU A 47 13.91 -0.98 7.10
C LEU A 47 15.38 -1.31 6.78
N ALA A 48 16.17 -0.30 6.40
CA ALA A 48 17.59 -0.48 6.10
C ALA A 48 18.38 -0.99 7.32
N GLU A 49 18.13 -0.44 8.51
CA GLU A 49 18.74 -0.89 9.77
C GLU A 49 18.45 -2.36 10.10
N ARG A 50 17.36 -2.91 9.57
CA ARG A 50 16.90 -4.30 9.77
C ARG A 50 17.14 -5.19 8.57
N HIS A 51 17.81 -4.67 7.54
CA HIS A 51 18.09 -5.38 6.30
C HIS A 51 16.84 -5.88 5.57
N PHE A 52 15.74 -5.13 5.66
CA PHE A 52 14.54 -5.36 4.87
C PHE A 52 14.57 -4.53 3.60
N GLY A 53 14.61 -5.21 2.45
CA GLY A 53 14.59 -4.54 1.16
C GLY A 53 14.78 -5.50 -0.01
N PHE A 54 14.88 -4.92 -1.20
CA PHE A 54 15.25 -5.62 -2.41
C PHE A 54 16.76 -5.95 -2.37
N PRO A 55 17.17 -7.22 -2.54
CA PRO A 55 18.58 -7.60 -2.50
C PRO A 55 19.34 -7.04 -3.71
N VAL A 56 20.44 -6.33 -3.47
CA VAL A 56 21.27 -5.71 -4.53
C VAL A 56 22.72 -6.17 -4.51
N GLY A 57 23.12 -6.90 -3.47
CA GLY A 57 24.48 -7.40 -3.30
C GLY A 57 24.57 -8.90 -3.08
N ARG A 58 25.77 -9.36 -2.73
CA ARG A 58 26.05 -10.78 -2.44
C ARG A 58 25.81 -11.11 -0.98
N ALA A 59 25.98 -10.15 -0.08
CA ALA A 59 25.74 -10.35 1.33
C ALA A 59 24.25 -10.14 1.65
N PRO A 60 23.66 -10.91 2.58
CA PRO A 60 22.23 -10.80 2.91
C PRO A 60 21.77 -9.42 3.40
N HIS A 61 22.69 -8.59 3.91
CA HIS A 61 22.38 -7.25 4.42
C HIS A 61 22.44 -6.15 3.34
N GLU A 62 22.94 -6.47 2.14
CA GLU A 62 23.04 -5.53 1.02
C GLU A 62 21.68 -5.43 0.31
N VAL A 63 20.79 -4.63 0.90
CA VAL A 63 19.42 -4.42 0.44
C VAL A 63 19.10 -2.95 0.19
N VAL A 64 18.13 -2.71 -0.69
CA VAL A 64 17.50 -1.40 -0.92
C VAL A 64 16.04 -1.46 -0.51
N PRO A 65 15.61 -0.75 0.55
CA PRO A 65 14.20 -0.67 0.91
C PRO A 65 13.37 -0.08 -0.22
N ILE A 66 12.33 -0.81 -0.64
CA ILE A 66 11.33 -0.34 -1.61
C ILE A 66 10.07 0.01 -0.81
N VAL A 67 9.69 1.28 -0.83
CA VAL A 67 8.64 1.84 0.02
C VAL A 67 7.66 2.65 -0.84
N PRO A 68 6.67 1.98 -1.46
CA PRO A 68 5.58 2.65 -2.13
C PRO A 68 4.81 3.53 -1.14
N ALA A 69 4.46 4.74 -1.55
CA ALA A 69 3.78 5.67 -0.68
C ALA A 69 2.74 6.54 -1.41
N ALA A 70 1.72 6.94 -0.67
CA ALA A 70 0.79 7.99 -1.05
C ALA A 70 0.64 9.01 0.08
N ALA A 71 0.80 10.28 -0.26
CA ALA A 71 0.55 11.40 0.63
C ALA A 71 -0.85 11.97 0.38
N VAL A 72 -1.59 12.26 1.46
CA VAL A 72 -2.90 12.94 1.41
C VAL A 72 -2.83 14.42 1.78
N GLY A 73 -1.63 14.91 2.13
CA GLY A 73 -1.37 16.28 2.55
C GLY A 73 0.10 16.68 2.37
N ARG A 74 0.54 17.69 3.15
CA ARG A 74 1.83 18.38 2.99
C ARG A 74 2.64 18.51 4.28
N ASN A 75 2.35 17.70 5.29
CA ASN A 75 3.08 17.70 6.55
C ASN A 75 4.60 17.52 6.29
N PRO A 76 5.44 18.47 6.74
CA PRO A 76 6.88 18.40 6.54
C PRO A 76 7.59 17.44 7.50
N ASP A 77 6.92 16.99 8.57
CA ASP A 77 7.53 16.18 9.62
C ASP A 77 7.71 14.72 9.18
N ASP A 78 8.89 14.17 9.49
CA ASP A 78 9.16 12.74 9.32
C ASP A 78 8.79 11.98 10.60
N LEU A 79 7.67 11.26 10.53
CA LEU A 79 7.18 10.37 11.59
C LEU A 79 7.37 8.90 11.23
N GLY A 80 8.05 8.60 10.12
CA GLY A 80 8.10 7.25 9.54
C GLY A 80 8.80 6.24 10.43
N PHE A 81 9.90 6.63 11.07
CA PHE A 81 10.67 5.71 11.88
C PHE A 81 9.90 5.28 13.14
N SER A 82 9.32 6.24 13.86
CA SER A 82 8.51 5.96 15.05
C SER A 82 7.22 5.23 14.70
N ALA A 83 6.61 5.53 13.55
CA ALA A 83 5.47 4.76 13.04
C ALA A 83 5.82 3.28 12.83
N CYS A 84 7.01 2.98 12.28
CA CYS A 84 7.49 1.60 12.18
C CYS A 84 7.76 0.94 13.54
N GLU A 85 8.29 1.68 14.53
CA GLU A 85 8.49 1.15 15.88
C GLU A 85 7.17 0.86 16.60
N ALA A 86 6.12 1.64 16.32
CA ALA A 86 4.79 1.46 16.89
C ALA A 86 3.92 0.44 16.12
N ALA A 87 4.36 -0.02 14.94
CA ALA A 87 3.57 -0.90 14.09
C ALA A 87 3.30 -2.26 14.78
N GLY A 88 2.04 -2.67 14.78
CA GLY A 88 1.59 -3.96 15.31
C GLY A 88 0.93 -4.84 14.25
N PRO A 89 0.44 -6.04 14.63
CA PRO A 89 -0.38 -6.87 13.75
C PRO A 89 -1.62 -6.11 13.27
N VAL A 90 -2.00 -6.34 12.01
CA VAL A 90 -3.20 -5.78 11.39
C VAL A 90 -4.10 -6.93 10.96
N GLU A 91 -5.37 -6.86 11.34
CA GLU A 91 -6.40 -7.77 10.80
C GLU A 91 -6.68 -7.46 9.33
N PRO A 92 -7.01 -8.45 8.50
CA PRO A 92 -7.43 -8.22 7.11
C PRO A 92 -8.59 -7.24 7.05
N GLY A 93 -8.53 -6.30 6.11
CA GLY A 93 -9.47 -5.19 6.06
C GLY A 93 -9.02 -4.06 5.14
N ALA A 94 -9.76 -2.95 5.21
CA ALA A 94 -9.42 -1.73 4.50
C ALA A 94 -9.23 -0.56 5.47
N LEU A 95 -8.20 0.24 5.22
CA LEU A 95 -7.99 1.56 5.82
C LEU A 95 -8.17 2.62 4.74
N VAL A 96 -8.96 3.66 5.03
CA VAL A 96 -9.16 4.80 4.15
C VAL A 96 -8.76 6.08 4.88
N VAL A 97 -7.91 6.88 4.24
CA VAL A 97 -7.49 8.20 4.75
C VAL A 97 -7.88 9.25 3.72
N VAL A 98 -8.59 10.28 4.18
CA VAL A 98 -9.08 11.38 3.34
C VAL A 98 -8.41 12.67 3.77
N GLY A 99 -7.75 13.34 2.83
CA GLY A 99 -7.19 14.68 2.98
C GLY A 99 -7.47 15.51 1.74
N GLU A 100 -6.44 16.18 1.20
CA GLU A 100 -6.54 16.87 -0.09
C GLU A 100 -6.71 15.86 -1.27
N THR A 101 -6.30 14.61 -1.06
CA THR A 101 -6.58 13.41 -1.89
C THR A 101 -6.95 12.24 -1.00
N VAL A 102 -7.39 11.12 -1.59
CA VAL A 102 -7.68 9.89 -0.84
C VAL A 102 -6.54 8.88 -0.99
N ALA A 103 -6.18 8.24 0.11
CA ALA A 103 -5.32 7.06 0.08
C ALA A 103 -6.01 5.91 0.81
N ALA A 104 -6.00 4.72 0.20
CA ALA A 104 -6.55 3.53 0.83
C ALA A 104 -5.55 2.37 0.79
N LEU A 105 -5.59 1.52 1.81
CA LEU A 105 -4.84 0.28 1.90
C LEU A 105 -5.82 -0.86 2.17
N VAL A 106 -5.81 -1.87 1.32
CA VAL A 106 -6.51 -3.13 1.53
C VAL A 106 -5.50 -4.21 1.88
N VAL A 107 -5.70 -4.89 3.00
CA VAL A 107 -4.91 -6.05 3.41
C VAL A 107 -5.75 -7.31 3.21
N VAL A 108 -5.24 -8.24 2.42
CA VAL A 108 -5.90 -9.52 2.14
C VAL A 108 -5.05 -10.70 2.62
N ASP A 109 -5.70 -11.64 3.30
CA ASP A 109 -5.12 -12.94 3.61
C ASP A 109 -5.32 -13.88 2.42
N ALA A 110 -4.44 -13.72 1.45
CA ALA A 110 -4.41 -14.56 0.27
C ALA A 110 -2.97 -14.68 -0.25
N GLU A 111 -2.69 -15.77 -0.96
CA GLU A 111 -1.51 -15.88 -1.80
C GLU A 111 -1.84 -15.30 -3.18
N LEU A 112 -1.45 -14.04 -3.40
CA LEU A 112 -1.66 -13.32 -4.65
C LEU A 112 -0.34 -12.87 -5.25
N ASP A 113 -0.25 -12.86 -6.59
CA ASP A 113 0.81 -12.16 -7.31
C ASP A 113 0.51 -10.64 -7.42
N LYS A 114 1.46 -9.88 -8.00
CA LYS A 114 1.30 -8.42 -8.18
C LYS A 114 0.10 -8.05 -9.06
N ALA A 115 -0.21 -8.86 -10.08
CA ALA A 115 -1.32 -8.59 -10.99
C ALA A 115 -2.67 -8.76 -10.29
N ALA A 116 -2.81 -9.81 -9.48
CA ALA A 116 -3.97 -10.06 -8.65
C ALA A 116 -4.12 -9.00 -7.55
N CYS A 117 -3.04 -8.60 -6.87
CA CYS A 117 -3.07 -7.45 -5.94
C CYS A 117 -3.54 -6.17 -6.64
N ARG A 118 -3.03 -5.87 -7.84
CA ARG A 118 -3.49 -4.71 -8.62
C ARG A 118 -4.98 -4.79 -8.94
N ARG A 119 -5.50 -5.98 -9.22
CA ARG A 119 -6.93 -6.20 -9.47
C ARG A 119 -7.78 -5.95 -8.22
N VAL A 120 -7.31 -6.38 -7.05
CA VAL A 120 -7.95 -6.05 -5.76
C VAL A 120 -7.95 -4.54 -5.54
N ALA A 121 -6.82 -3.85 -5.78
CA ALA A 121 -6.72 -2.40 -5.64
C ALA A 121 -7.70 -1.65 -6.58
N MET A 122 -7.85 -2.10 -7.83
CA MET A 122 -8.81 -1.52 -8.77
C MET A 122 -10.26 -1.66 -8.29
N SER A 123 -10.65 -2.84 -7.81
CA SER A 123 -12.01 -3.07 -7.28
C SER A 123 -12.26 -2.30 -5.99
N ALA A 124 -11.26 -2.25 -5.10
CA ALA A 124 -11.29 -1.45 -3.88
C ALA A 124 -11.52 0.04 -4.18
N HIS A 125 -10.93 0.57 -5.25
CA HIS A 125 -11.17 1.93 -5.71
C HIS A 125 -12.64 2.19 -6.07
N ASP A 126 -13.32 1.22 -6.69
CA ASP A 126 -14.75 1.36 -6.98
C ASP A 126 -15.57 1.49 -5.68
N GLY A 127 -15.07 0.96 -4.56
CA GLY A 127 -15.59 1.21 -3.21
C GLY A 127 -15.58 2.69 -2.80
N LEU A 128 -14.50 3.43 -3.11
CA LEU A 128 -14.43 4.88 -2.86
C LEU A 128 -15.51 5.62 -3.65
N VAL A 129 -15.68 5.25 -4.92
CA VAL A 129 -16.71 5.84 -5.79
C VAL A 129 -18.11 5.54 -5.26
N ARG A 130 -18.36 4.31 -4.78
CA ARG A 130 -19.64 3.90 -4.15
C ARG A 130 -19.92 4.65 -2.85
N ALA A 131 -18.88 5.11 -2.14
CA ALA A 131 -19.00 5.96 -0.97
C ALA A 131 -19.15 7.47 -1.29
N GLY A 132 -19.13 7.85 -2.58
CA GLY A 132 -19.27 9.24 -3.02
C GLY A 132 -17.95 10.03 -3.01
N LEU A 133 -16.81 9.37 -2.84
CA LEU A 133 -15.50 10.01 -2.93
C LEU A 133 -15.03 10.04 -4.40
N HIS A 134 -14.97 11.24 -4.95
CA HIS A 134 -14.56 11.51 -6.33
C HIS A 134 -13.25 12.31 -6.44
N LEU A 135 -12.50 12.40 -5.35
CA LEU A 135 -11.18 13.04 -5.30
C LEU A 135 -10.15 12.15 -6.03
N PRO A 136 -9.00 12.71 -6.45
CA PRO A 136 -7.88 11.87 -6.88
C PRO A 136 -7.50 10.92 -5.75
N ALA A 137 -7.26 9.66 -6.09
CA ALA A 137 -7.09 8.62 -5.10
C ALA A 137 -6.04 7.59 -5.50
N THR A 138 -5.32 7.10 -4.50
CA THR A 138 -4.36 6.01 -4.62
C THR A 138 -4.77 4.87 -3.70
N VAL A 139 -5.02 3.70 -4.26
CA VAL A 139 -5.43 2.51 -3.52
C VAL A 139 -4.35 1.46 -3.63
N PHE A 140 -3.83 0.99 -2.50
CA PHE A 140 -2.92 -0.13 -2.42
C PHE A 140 -3.68 -1.38 -2.00
N ALA A 141 -3.26 -2.54 -2.51
CA ALA A 141 -3.65 -3.83 -1.97
C ALA A 141 -2.39 -4.63 -1.62
N VAL A 142 -2.35 -5.18 -0.41
CA VAL A 142 -1.26 -6.00 0.11
C VAL A 142 -1.79 -7.38 0.45
N ALA A 143 -1.15 -8.40 -0.11
CA ALA A 143 -1.44 -9.79 0.18
C ALA A 143 -0.40 -10.36 1.16
N THR A 144 -0.85 -10.91 2.29
CA THR A 144 0.00 -11.46 3.35
C THR A 144 0.68 -12.77 2.95
N GLY A 145 0.15 -13.47 1.93
CA GLY A 145 0.68 -14.74 1.45
C GLY A 145 0.08 -15.97 2.15
N VAL A 146 -0.94 -15.80 2.99
CA VAL A 146 -1.65 -16.90 3.64
C VAL A 146 -2.71 -17.47 2.68
N PRO A 147 -2.62 -18.74 2.25
CA PRO A 147 -3.62 -19.31 1.36
C PRO A 147 -4.94 -19.54 2.10
N THR A 148 -6.00 -18.85 1.67
CA THR A 148 -7.34 -18.99 2.26
C THR A 148 -8.33 -19.76 1.37
N GLY A 149 -7.99 -20.00 0.11
CA GLY A 149 -8.88 -20.64 -0.88
C GLY A 149 -9.97 -19.73 -1.44
N THR A 150 -10.06 -18.48 -0.97
CA THR A 150 -10.98 -17.46 -1.47
C THR A 150 -10.65 -17.10 -2.91
N SER A 151 -11.67 -17.04 -3.78
CA SER A 151 -11.44 -16.70 -5.19
C SER A 151 -11.03 -15.23 -5.35
N LEU A 152 -10.26 -14.91 -6.39
CA LEU A 152 -9.89 -13.52 -6.67
C LEU A 152 -11.11 -12.61 -6.88
N ASN A 153 -12.19 -13.13 -7.46
CA ASN A 153 -13.41 -12.36 -7.66
C ASN A 153 -14.08 -12.01 -6.33
N ASP A 154 -14.13 -12.96 -5.38
CA ASP A 154 -14.68 -12.72 -4.05
C ASP A 154 -13.81 -11.74 -3.26
N LEU A 155 -12.48 -11.87 -3.35
CA LEU A 155 -11.54 -10.91 -2.76
C LEU A 155 -11.76 -9.49 -3.32
N CYS A 156 -11.95 -9.35 -4.63
CA CYS A 156 -12.26 -8.07 -5.27
C CYS A 156 -13.59 -7.48 -4.77
N ALA A 157 -14.64 -8.31 -4.63
CA ALA A 157 -15.95 -7.86 -4.14
C ALA A 157 -15.87 -7.38 -2.68
N VAL A 158 -15.26 -8.20 -1.81
CA VAL A 158 -15.08 -7.86 -0.38
C VAL A 158 -14.24 -6.60 -0.22
N ALA A 159 -13.15 -6.45 -0.98
CA ALA A 159 -12.32 -5.25 -0.93
C ALA A 159 -13.09 -3.97 -1.30
N ALA A 160 -13.95 -4.04 -2.33
CA ALA A 160 -14.80 -2.93 -2.72
C ALA A 160 -15.82 -2.57 -1.62
N ASP A 161 -16.41 -3.58 -0.96
CA ASP A 161 -17.37 -3.37 0.13
C ASP A 161 -16.69 -2.78 1.37
N GLN A 162 -15.55 -3.32 1.78
CA GLN A 162 -14.79 -2.82 2.94
C GLN A 162 -14.30 -1.39 2.75
N VAL A 163 -13.84 -1.03 1.55
CA VAL A 163 -13.45 0.36 1.25
C VAL A 163 -14.68 1.27 1.23
N ALA A 164 -15.81 0.84 0.67
CA ALA A 164 -17.04 1.64 0.69
C ALA A 164 -17.57 1.86 2.11
N GLU A 165 -17.40 0.90 3.02
CA GLU A 165 -17.75 1.02 4.43
C GLU A 165 -16.77 1.92 5.19
N GLY A 166 -15.46 1.71 5.01
CA GLY A 166 -14.42 2.50 5.69
C GLY A 166 -14.33 3.97 5.21
N ALA A 167 -14.98 4.31 4.10
CA ALA A 167 -15.05 5.66 3.55
C ALA A 167 -16.28 6.47 4.00
N ARG A 168 -17.21 5.88 4.76
CA ARG A 168 -18.41 6.54 5.31
C ARG A 168 -18.14 7.13 6.69
#